data_AF-N1PII5-F1
#
_entry.id   AF-N1PII5-F1
#
_cell.length_a   1.000
_cell.length_b   1.000
_cell.length_c   1.000
_cell.angle_alpha   90.00
_cell.angle_beta   90.00
_cell.angle_gamma   90.00
#
_symmetry.space_group_name_H-M   'P 1'
#
loop_
_entity.id
_entity.type
_entity.pdbx_description
1 polymer ?
#
loop_
_entity_poly.entity_id
_entity_poly.type
_entity_poly.pdbx_seq_one_letter_code
_entity_poly.pdbx_strand_id
1 'polypeptide(L)'
;MLSALFAALLASALAVSAQDTSIVYPTTAAPTATTLPSLNGYTFAGCWNETDGFTQDGGARALQGNNTASNTLTPSSCISFCASLKPAKQYAGLEYGRECYCSNYLSAFSTELNASSCNFACNGNGSEICGGRDAISLYNKTGDVKSEGRRGIGHGGEGALVYGVLAVGMLGFAMVL
;
A
#
# COMPACT_ATOMS: atom_id res chain seq x y z
N MET A 1 -54.01 -42.58 21.15
CA MET A 1 -52.84 -43.48 21.30
C MET A 1 -52.56 -44.05 19.92
N LEU A 2 -51.78 -43.42 19.04
CA LEU A 2 -50.34 -43.15 19.03
C LEU A 2 -50.14 -41.84 18.23
N SER A 3 -49.61 -40.78 18.85
CA SER A 3 -48.21 -40.38 18.68
C SER A 3 -47.91 -39.99 17.23
N ALA A 4 -48.08 -38.73 16.80
CA ALA A 4 -47.11 -37.66 17.05
C ALA A 4 -45.67 -38.22 17.04
N LEU A 5 -45.00 -38.20 15.88
CA LEU A 5 -43.58 -38.46 15.59
C LEU A 5 -43.51 -38.60 14.05
N PHE A 6 -43.40 -37.53 13.25
CA PHE A 6 -42.13 -36.91 12.89
C PHE A 6 -42.45 -35.61 12.13
N ALA A 7 -42.70 -34.53 12.87
CA ALA A 7 -42.77 -33.19 12.31
C ALA A 7 -41.44 -32.47 12.62
N ALA A 8 -40.38 -32.80 11.90
CA ALA A 8 -39.15 -32.01 11.84
C ALA A 8 -38.16 -32.64 10.87
N LEU A 9 -38.23 -32.32 9.57
CA LEU A 9 -37.06 -32.40 8.70
C LEU A 9 -37.12 -31.28 7.65
N LEU A 10 -36.25 -30.30 7.88
CA LEU A 10 -35.57 -29.44 6.91
C LEU A 10 -36.43 -28.40 6.16
N ALA A 11 -36.92 -27.41 6.90
CA ALA A 11 -36.97 -26.05 6.36
C ALA A 11 -35.55 -25.48 6.37
N SER A 12 -34.76 -25.75 5.32
CA SER A 12 -33.54 -24.99 5.04
C SER A 12 -33.94 -23.59 4.59
N ALA A 13 -34.22 -22.73 5.57
CA ALA A 13 -34.25 -21.30 5.36
C ALA A 13 -32.85 -20.85 4.92
N LEU A 14 -32.64 -20.74 3.60
CA LEU A 14 -31.64 -19.84 3.06
C LEU A 14 -32.09 -18.43 3.42
N ALA A 15 -31.74 -17.97 4.62
CA ALA A 15 -31.67 -16.55 4.90
C ALA A 15 -30.54 -16.00 4.03
N VAL A 16 -30.83 -15.74 2.76
CA VAL A 16 -29.99 -14.90 1.93
C VAL A 16 -30.04 -13.54 2.61
N SER A 17 -28.96 -13.17 3.30
CA SER A 17 -28.75 -11.78 3.66
C SER A 17 -28.81 -11.01 2.35
N ALA A 18 -29.83 -10.16 2.20
CA ALA A 18 -29.82 -9.11 1.21
C ALA A 18 -28.63 -8.22 1.60
N GLN A 19 -27.45 -8.53 1.05
CA GLN A 19 -26.32 -7.62 1.12
C GLN A 19 -26.76 -6.40 0.34
N ASP A 20 -27.03 -5.32 1.06
CA ASP A 20 -27.31 -4.03 0.49
C ASP A 20 -26.11 -3.63 -0.37
N THR A 21 -26.27 -3.81 -1.69
CA THR A 21 -25.26 -3.53 -2.71
C THR A 21 -25.17 -2.03 -3.01
N SER A 22 -25.82 -1.18 -2.20
CA SER A 22 -25.71 0.26 -2.32
C SER A 22 -24.27 0.72 -2.10
N ILE A 23 -23.82 1.63 -2.95
CA ILE A 23 -22.51 2.28 -2.80
C ILE A 23 -22.61 3.24 -1.61
N VAL A 24 -22.04 2.83 -0.48
CA VAL A 24 -21.97 3.66 0.71
C VAL A 24 -20.66 4.43 0.66
N TYR A 25 -20.72 5.74 0.43
CA TYR A 25 -19.58 6.61 0.70
C TYR A 25 -19.69 7.08 2.15
N PRO A 26 -18.57 7.21 2.89
CA PRO A 26 -18.62 7.80 4.21
C PRO A 26 -19.05 9.27 4.07
N THR A 27 -20.17 9.61 4.69
CA THR A 27 -20.74 10.96 4.62
C THR A 27 -20.09 11.92 5.61
N THR A 28 -19.13 11.46 6.42
CA THR A 28 -18.67 12.20 7.60
C THR A 28 -17.16 12.13 7.76
N ALA A 29 -16.55 13.30 7.96
CA ALA A 29 -15.17 13.42 8.38
C ALA A 29 -14.97 12.72 9.73
N ALA A 30 -13.89 11.97 9.90
CA ALA A 30 -13.61 11.17 11.07
C ALA A 30 -12.49 11.82 11.91
N PRO A 31 -12.83 12.65 12.91
CA PRO A 31 -11.84 13.43 13.66
C PRO A 31 -10.92 12.58 14.54
N THR A 32 -11.30 11.33 14.85
CA THR A 32 -10.54 10.40 15.70
C THR A 32 -9.87 9.28 14.89
N ALA A 33 -10.14 9.19 13.59
CA ALA A 33 -9.54 8.14 12.77
C ALA A 33 -8.04 8.36 12.61
N THR A 34 -7.28 7.28 12.58
CA THR A 34 -5.81 7.31 12.48
C THR A 34 -5.32 6.64 11.20
N THR A 35 -4.15 7.03 10.70
CA THR A 35 -3.50 6.36 9.58
C THR A 35 -2.81 5.08 10.04
N LEU A 36 -2.76 4.06 9.17
CA LEU A 36 -1.93 2.90 9.40
C LEU A 36 -0.47 3.29 9.08
N PRO A 37 0.50 3.18 10.00
CA PRO A 37 1.84 3.70 9.74
C PRO A 37 2.60 2.89 8.68
N SER A 38 2.52 1.56 8.75
CA SER A 38 3.21 0.66 7.82
C SER A 38 2.62 -0.75 7.79
N LEU A 39 2.66 -1.40 6.62
CA LEU A 39 2.27 -2.81 6.43
C LEU A 39 2.89 -3.37 5.15
N ASN A 40 3.33 -4.64 5.15
CA ASN A 40 3.86 -5.33 3.96
C ASN A 40 4.97 -4.57 3.18
N GLY A 41 5.83 -3.84 3.90
CA GLY A 41 6.87 -3.00 3.30
C GLY A 41 6.37 -1.69 2.67
N TYR A 42 5.10 -1.33 2.92
CA TYR A 42 4.54 -0.02 2.60
C TYR A 42 4.54 0.85 3.86
N THR A 43 4.78 2.14 3.67
CA THR A 43 4.69 3.18 4.71
C THR A 43 3.76 4.27 4.26
N PHE A 44 3.00 4.87 5.19
CA PHE A 44 2.18 6.03 4.90
C PHE A 44 3.04 7.18 4.38
N ALA A 45 2.67 7.72 3.23
CA ALA A 45 3.43 8.71 2.46
C ALA A 45 2.72 10.07 2.38
N GLY A 46 1.68 10.28 3.17
CA GLY A 46 0.94 11.53 3.24
C GLY A 46 -0.42 11.50 2.55
N CYS A 47 -1.06 12.66 2.53
CA CYS A 47 -2.31 12.90 1.82
C CYS A 47 -2.01 13.60 0.50
N TRP A 48 -2.53 13.12 -0.62
CA TRP A 48 -2.21 13.63 -1.96
C TRP A 48 -3.50 13.93 -2.73
N ASN A 49 -3.51 14.91 -3.63
CA ASN A 49 -4.73 15.15 -4.42
C ASN A 49 -4.90 14.09 -5.51
N GLU A 50 -6.16 13.72 -5.74
CA GLU A 50 -6.58 13.06 -6.96
C GLU A 50 -6.44 14.04 -8.14
N THR A 51 -6.13 13.53 -9.33
CA THR A 51 -5.96 14.31 -10.56
C THR A 51 -7.01 13.96 -11.62
N ASP A 52 -7.98 13.10 -11.29
CA ASP A 52 -9.13 12.83 -12.14
C ASP A 52 -9.81 14.15 -12.57
N GLY A 53 -10.05 14.30 -13.87
CA GLY A 53 -10.59 15.53 -14.44
C GLY A 53 -9.59 16.68 -14.63
N PHE A 54 -8.31 16.55 -14.25
CA PHE A 54 -7.30 17.54 -14.58
C PHE A 54 -6.93 17.41 -16.06
N THR A 55 -7.29 18.40 -16.89
CA THR A 55 -7.00 18.38 -18.33
C THR A 55 -5.50 18.36 -18.64
N GLN A 56 -4.69 18.88 -17.72
CA GLN A 56 -3.24 18.97 -17.89
C GLN A 56 -2.56 17.60 -17.79
N ASP A 57 -3.18 16.65 -17.07
CA ASP A 57 -2.75 15.24 -17.00
C ASP A 57 -3.49 14.36 -18.03
N GLY A 58 -4.11 14.97 -19.04
CA GLY A 58 -4.94 14.24 -20.01
C GLY A 58 -6.21 13.63 -19.41
N GLY A 59 -6.68 14.15 -18.26
CA GLY A 59 -7.82 13.62 -17.52
C GLY A 59 -7.50 12.33 -16.76
N ALA A 60 -6.23 12.05 -16.52
CA ALA A 60 -5.81 10.83 -15.88
C ALA A 60 -5.75 10.96 -14.35
N ARG A 61 -6.01 9.85 -13.66
CA ARG A 61 -5.99 9.79 -12.19
C ARG A 61 -4.57 9.90 -11.62
N ALA A 62 -4.48 10.19 -10.34
CA ALA A 62 -3.20 10.27 -9.65
C ALA A 62 -2.53 8.88 -9.58
N LEU A 63 -3.33 7.81 -9.46
CA LEU A 63 -2.89 6.42 -9.49
C LEU A 63 -3.65 5.63 -10.58
N GLN A 64 -3.01 5.44 -11.74
CA GLN A 64 -3.67 4.93 -12.96
C GLN A 64 -3.55 3.42 -13.19
N GLY A 65 -3.26 2.64 -12.15
CA GLY A 65 -3.04 1.21 -12.30
C GLY A 65 -4.27 0.37 -11.95
N ASN A 66 -4.04 -0.71 -11.20
CA ASN A 66 -5.10 -1.60 -10.76
C ASN A 66 -5.94 -0.94 -9.67
N ASN A 67 -7.24 -1.17 -9.66
CA ASN A 67 -8.12 -0.66 -8.61
C ASN A 67 -9.16 -1.69 -8.19
N THR A 68 -9.74 -1.47 -7.02
CA THR A 68 -10.87 -2.21 -6.48
C THR A 68 -11.65 -1.30 -5.54
N ALA A 69 -12.89 -1.66 -5.22
CA ALA A 69 -13.66 -0.96 -4.22
C ALA A 69 -14.50 -1.93 -3.39
N SER A 70 -14.60 -1.68 -2.08
CA SER A 70 -15.30 -2.55 -1.15
C SER A 70 -15.97 -1.76 -0.03
N ASN A 71 -17.19 -2.14 0.33
CA ASN A 71 -17.87 -1.59 1.52
C ASN A 71 -17.24 -2.09 2.84
N THR A 72 -16.25 -2.97 2.79
CA THR A 72 -15.44 -3.40 3.93
C THR A 72 -13.96 -3.02 3.77
N LEU A 73 -13.65 -2.01 2.94
CA LEU A 73 -12.27 -1.57 2.72
C LEU A 73 -11.64 -1.06 4.03
N THR A 74 -10.36 -1.37 4.19
CA THR A 74 -9.45 -0.87 5.23
C THR A 74 -8.08 -0.57 4.59
N PRO A 75 -7.19 0.19 5.24
CA PRO A 75 -5.83 0.42 4.72
C PRO A 75 -5.08 -0.89 4.53
N SER A 76 -5.24 -1.82 5.48
CA SER A 76 -4.63 -3.15 5.43
C SER A 76 -5.06 -3.97 4.21
N SER A 77 -6.37 -3.99 3.90
CA SER A 77 -6.87 -4.73 2.74
C SER A 77 -6.43 -4.10 1.42
N CYS A 78 -6.38 -2.77 1.32
CA CYS A 78 -5.88 -2.09 0.12
C CYS A 78 -4.38 -2.34 -0.12
N ILE A 79 -3.54 -2.16 0.91
CA ILE A 79 -2.09 -2.41 0.82
C ILE A 79 -1.83 -3.87 0.43
N SER A 80 -2.54 -4.81 1.05
CA SER A 80 -2.41 -6.24 0.74
C SER A 80 -2.83 -6.55 -0.71
N PHE A 81 -3.91 -5.94 -1.20
CA PHE A 81 -4.29 -6.03 -2.61
C PHE A 81 -3.17 -5.55 -3.54
N CYS A 82 -2.65 -4.34 -3.34
CA CYS A 82 -1.57 -3.79 -4.17
C CYS A 82 -0.26 -4.59 -4.10
N ALA A 83 0.05 -5.14 -2.92
CA ALA A 83 1.21 -5.99 -2.69
C ALA A 83 1.06 -7.39 -3.35
N SER A 84 -0.16 -7.90 -3.45
CA SER A 84 -0.45 -9.23 -4.04
C SER A 84 -0.38 -9.26 -5.56
N LEU A 85 -0.46 -8.10 -6.21
CA LEU A 85 -0.35 -7.98 -7.67
C LEU A 85 1.02 -8.46 -8.16
N LYS A 86 1.10 -8.92 -9.42
CA LYS A 86 2.35 -9.40 -10.02
C LYS A 86 2.67 -8.60 -11.30
N PRO A 87 3.66 -7.71 -11.28
CA PRO A 87 4.48 -7.30 -10.12
C PRO A 87 3.67 -6.48 -9.10
N ALA A 88 4.12 -6.51 -7.84
CA ALA A 88 3.57 -5.69 -6.76
C ALA A 88 3.73 -4.20 -7.12
N LYS A 89 2.73 -3.38 -6.80
CA LYS A 89 2.71 -1.97 -7.22
C LYS A 89 3.47 -1.07 -6.26
N GLN A 90 4.20 -0.08 -6.76
CA GLN A 90 4.98 0.83 -5.90
C GLN A 90 4.12 1.62 -4.90
N TYR A 91 2.89 1.97 -5.29
CA TYR A 91 1.98 2.78 -4.51
C TYR A 91 0.65 2.06 -4.28
N ALA A 92 0.09 2.27 -3.10
CA ALA A 92 -1.30 2.00 -2.76
C ALA A 92 -1.95 3.31 -2.30
N GLY A 93 -3.15 3.60 -2.76
CA GLY A 93 -3.89 4.80 -2.43
C GLY A 93 -5.32 4.46 -2.05
N LEU A 94 -5.80 5.06 -0.96
CA LEU A 94 -7.19 4.93 -0.53
C LEU A 94 -7.93 6.22 -0.78
N GLU A 95 -9.15 6.10 -1.30
CA GLU A 95 -10.02 7.23 -1.61
C GLU A 95 -11.48 6.92 -1.23
N TYR A 96 -12.25 7.97 -0.93
CA TYR A 96 -13.68 7.88 -0.72
C TYR A 96 -14.15 6.80 0.29
N GLY A 97 -13.30 6.42 1.26
CA GLY A 97 -13.61 5.43 2.32
C GLY A 97 -13.69 3.98 1.88
N ARG A 98 -13.75 3.72 0.57
CA ARG A 98 -14.07 2.40 0.00
C ARG A 98 -13.26 2.04 -1.23
N GLU A 99 -12.52 2.98 -1.79
CA GLU A 99 -11.80 2.80 -3.06
C GLU A 99 -10.31 2.60 -2.79
N CYS A 100 -9.72 1.69 -3.56
CA CYS A 100 -8.32 1.35 -3.48
C CYS A 100 -7.71 1.37 -4.86
N TYR A 101 -6.61 2.10 -5.00
CA TYR A 101 -5.87 2.28 -6.24
C TYR A 101 -4.42 1.84 -6.04
N CYS A 102 -3.88 1.12 -7.02
CA CYS A 102 -2.53 0.60 -7.01
C CYS A 102 -1.83 1.02 -8.28
N SER A 103 -0.67 1.66 -8.18
CA SER A 103 0.09 2.08 -9.36
C SER A 103 1.60 1.96 -9.12
N ASN A 104 2.37 1.84 -10.19
CA ASN A 104 3.83 1.99 -10.10
C ASN A 104 4.26 3.45 -10.08
N TYR A 105 3.37 4.36 -10.47
CA TYR A 105 3.63 5.78 -10.61
C TYR A 105 2.53 6.59 -9.93
N LEU A 106 2.94 7.68 -9.29
CA LEU A 106 2.08 8.77 -8.90
C LEU A 106 2.15 9.84 -9.99
N SER A 107 1.01 10.38 -10.42
CA SER A 107 0.97 11.46 -11.41
C SER A 107 1.87 12.62 -10.98
N ALA A 108 2.61 13.20 -11.92
CA ALA A 108 3.45 14.38 -11.68
C ALA A 108 2.63 15.64 -11.35
N PHE A 109 1.31 15.61 -11.62
CA PHE A 109 0.37 16.67 -11.26
C PHE A 109 -0.27 16.46 -9.88
N SER A 110 -0.02 15.32 -9.24
CA SER A 110 -0.42 15.09 -7.85
C SER A 110 0.58 15.77 -6.92
N THR A 111 0.05 16.43 -5.92
CA THR A 111 0.76 17.23 -4.92
C THR A 111 0.29 16.84 -3.54
N GLU A 112 1.19 16.94 -2.56
CA GLU A 112 0.87 16.66 -1.17
C GLU A 112 -0.09 17.74 -0.64
N LEU A 113 -1.16 17.30 0.00
CA LEU A 113 -2.18 18.10 0.64
C LEU A 113 -1.96 18.16 2.16
N ASN A 114 -2.70 19.05 2.83
CA ASN A 114 -2.84 18.96 4.28
C ASN A 114 -3.45 17.61 4.66
N ALA A 115 -2.95 17.00 5.75
CA ALA A 115 -3.49 15.75 6.29
C ALA A 115 -5.02 15.82 6.54
N SER A 116 -5.56 17.01 6.85
CA SER A 116 -7.00 17.21 7.04
C SER A 116 -7.86 16.96 5.81
N SER A 117 -7.27 16.92 4.60
CA SER A 117 -7.98 16.57 3.36
C SER A 117 -8.27 15.07 3.28
N CYS A 118 -7.45 14.24 3.91
CA CYS A 118 -7.67 12.81 4.05
C CYS A 118 -8.37 12.53 5.38
N ASN A 119 -9.66 12.81 5.44
CA ASN A 119 -10.46 12.75 6.67
C ASN A 119 -11.63 11.75 6.61
N PHE A 120 -11.73 10.94 5.57
CA PHE A 120 -12.81 9.95 5.47
C PHE A 120 -12.44 8.69 6.23
N ALA A 121 -13.36 8.25 7.09
CA ALA A 121 -13.29 6.95 7.73
C ALA A 121 -13.37 5.82 6.68
N CYS A 122 -12.66 4.73 6.93
CA CYS A 122 -12.81 3.51 6.16
C CYS A 122 -14.16 2.85 6.43
N ASN A 123 -14.84 2.39 5.37
CA ASN A 123 -16.12 1.70 5.54
C ASN A 123 -15.99 0.38 6.31
N GLY A 124 -14.86 -0.33 6.16
CA GLY A 124 -14.58 -1.54 6.92
C GLY A 124 -14.11 -1.30 8.36
N ASN A 125 -13.65 -0.09 8.67
CA ASN A 125 -13.19 0.28 10.01
C ASN A 125 -13.21 1.81 10.21
N GLY A 126 -14.24 2.32 10.89
CA GLY A 126 -14.41 3.76 11.11
C GLY A 126 -13.33 4.44 11.96
N SER A 127 -12.40 3.68 12.55
CA SER A 127 -11.26 4.21 13.31
C SER A 127 -10.01 4.44 12.45
N GLU A 128 -10.06 4.09 11.16
CA GLU A 128 -8.94 4.24 10.22
C GLU A 128 -9.29 5.24 9.11
N ILE A 129 -8.28 5.94 8.60
CA ILE A 129 -8.42 6.90 7.49
C ILE A 129 -8.28 6.18 6.14
N CYS A 130 -9.23 6.42 5.24
CA CYS A 130 -9.29 5.88 3.87
C CYS A 130 -9.50 7.00 2.83
N GLY A 131 -8.61 7.98 2.83
CA GLY A 131 -8.63 9.09 1.88
C GLY A 131 -9.59 10.21 2.27
N GLY A 132 -10.08 10.92 1.26
CA GLY A 132 -11.04 12.00 1.38
C GLY A 132 -11.75 12.23 0.05
N ARG A 133 -12.40 13.39 -0.08
CA ARG A 133 -12.97 13.84 -1.35
C ARG A 133 -11.84 14.34 -2.25
N ASP A 134 -11.61 13.65 -3.37
CA ASP A 134 -10.55 13.95 -4.34
C ASP A 134 -9.15 14.01 -3.67
N ALA A 135 -8.98 13.20 -2.63
CA ALA A 135 -7.80 13.16 -1.79
C ALA A 135 -7.45 11.71 -1.43
N ILE A 136 -6.21 11.33 -1.69
CA ILE A 136 -5.68 9.97 -1.60
C ILE A 136 -4.81 9.86 -0.35
N SER A 137 -5.17 8.93 0.53
CA SER A 137 -4.24 8.45 1.56
C SER A 137 -3.21 7.53 0.91
N LEU A 138 -2.01 8.06 0.66
CA LEU A 138 -0.99 7.40 -0.14
C LEU A 138 -0.06 6.56 0.74
N TYR A 139 0.29 5.39 0.23
CA TYR A 139 1.25 4.47 0.82
C TYR A 139 2.31 4.14 -0.24
N ASN A 140 3.57 4.22 0.17
CA ASN A 140 4.76 4.00 -0.65
C ASN A 140 5.41 2.69 -0.20
N LYS A 141 5.76 1.81 -1.15
CA LYS A 141 6.61 0.66 -0.88
C LYS A 141 8.07 1.08 -0.67
N THR A 142 8.56 1.03 0.56
CA THR A 142 9.93 1.44 0.94
C THR A 142 10.97 0.33 0.79
N GLY A 143 10.58 -0.81 0.19
CA GLY A 143 11.34 -2.04 0.25
C GLY A 143 11.32 -2.62 1.67
N ASP A 144 11.75 -3.87 1.84
CA ASP A 144 12.06 -4.33 3.18
C ASP A 144 13.23 -3.47 3.67
N VAL A 145 12.93 -2.39 4.40
CA VAL A 145 13.89 -1.77 5.30
C VAL A 145 14.26 -2.85 6.30
N LYS A 146 15.18 -3.74 5.93
CA LYS A 146 16.08 -4.33 6.90
C LYS A 146 16.54 -3.14 7.71
N SER A 147 16.28 -3.15 9.00
CA SER A 147 16.79 -2.14 9.91
C SER A 147 18.30 -2.14 9.78
N GLU A 148 18.82 -1.39 8.81
CA GLU A 148 20.21 -0.99 8.75
C GLU A 148 20.31 0.01 9.88
N GLY A 149 20.58 -0.55 11.06
CA GLY A 149 20.81 0.21 12.25
C GLY A 149 21.79 1.31 11.92
N ARG A 150 21.30 2.55 11.96
CA ARG A 150 22.01 3.77 12.32
C ARG A 150 23.52 3.56 12.45
N ARG A 151 24.23 3.40 11.33
CA ARG A 151 25.68 3.61 11.30
C ARG A 151 25.85 5.06 10.95
N GLY A 152 26.17 5.83 11.99
CA GLY A 152 26.48 7.24 11.88
C GLY A 152 27.51 7.48 10.78
N ILE A 153 27.28 8.56 10.05
CA ILE A 153 28.27 9.17 9.16
C ILE A 153 29.36 9.72 10.09
N GLY A 154 30.38 8.89 10.35
CA GLY A 154 31.64 9.32 10.95
C GLY A 154 32.49 9.99 9.89
N HIS A 155 32.62 11.32 9.98
CA HIS A 155 33.75 12.03 9.39
C HIS A 155 35.02 11.58 10.12
N GLY A 156 35.96 10.98 9.41
CA GLY A 156 37.27 10.60 9.95
C GLY A 156 38.18 10.15 8.82
N GLY A 157 39.10 11.02 8.44
CA GLY A 157 40.08 10.76 7.38
C GLY A 157 41.19 9.78 7.77
N GLU A 158 42.03 9.58 6.76
CA GLU A 158 43.39 9.02 6.77
C GLU A 158 43.51 7.49 6.69
N GLY A 159 44.24 7.02 5.66
CA GLY A 159 44.73 5.65 5.59
C GLY A 159 44.71 5.02 4.19
N ALA A 160 45.54 5.54 3.28
CA ALA A 160 45.91 4.82 2.07
C ALA A 160 46.62 3.51 2.43
N LEU A 161 46.12 2.37 1.93
CA LEU A 161 46.88 1.12 1.92
C LEU A 161 46.65 0.41 0.58
N VAL A 162 47.68 0.59 -0.26
CA VAL A 162 47.96 -0.02 -1.54
C VAL A 162 47.83 -1.55 -1.50
N TYR A 163 46.93 -2.10 -2.30
CA TYR A 163 46.83 -3.55 -2.54
C TYR A 163 48.01 -4.03 -3.40
N GLY A 164 48.63 -5.11 -2.92
CA GLY A 164 49.88 -5.68 -3.41
C GLY A 164 49.84 -6.24 -4.82
N VAL A 165 50.90 -5.92 -5.56
CA VAL A 165 51.26 -6.56 -6.84
C VAL A 165 52.17 -7.74 -6.53
N LEU A 166 51.59 -8.94 -6.61
CA LEU A 166 52.17 -10.19 -7.12
C LEU A 166 53.66 -10.42 -6.87
N ALA A 167 53.99 -10.99 -5.70
CA ALA A 167 55.26 -11.67 -5.48
C ALA A 167 54.98 -13.19 -5.39
N VAL A 168 55.05 -13.89 -6.53
CA VAL A 168 55.17 -15.35 -6.55
C VAL A 168 56.42 -15.71 -7.35
N GLY A 169 57.49 -16.00 -6.61
CA GLY A 169 58.48 -17.04 -6.89
C GLY A 169 59.30 -16.93 -8.18
N MET A 170 60.50 -16.37 -8.07
CA MET A 170 61.64 -16.88 -8.85
C MET A 170 61.93 -18.33 -8.43
N LEU A 171 62.17 -19.22 -9.40
CA LEU A 171 63.22 -20.26 -9.43
C LEU A 171 62.99 -21.23 -10.62
N GLY A 172 63.87 -21.18 -11.62
CA GLY A 172 64.33 -22.41 -12.30
C GLY A 172 63.87 -22.68 -13.74
N PHE A 173 64.87 -23.01 -14.57
CA PHE A 173 64.87 -23.61 -15.92
C PHE A 173 64.67 -22.65 -17.10
N ALA A 174 65.73 -22.14 -17.74
CA ALA A 174 66.74 -22.82 -18.59
C ALA A 174 66.20 -23.31 -19.94
N MET A 175 66.78 -22.73 -21.01
CA MET A 175 66.91 -23.22 -22.39
C MET A 175 65.62 -23.46 -23.20
N VAL A 176 65.53 -22.83 -24.38
CA VAL A 176 65.75 -23.44 -25.71
C VAL A 176 65.04 -22.59 -26.77
N LEU A 177 65.85 -22.16 -27.77
CA LEU A 177 65.55 -21.56 -29.10
C LEU A 177 65.00 -20.13 -29.14
#